data_AF-A0A3Q8UQI0-F1
#
_entry.id   AF-A0A3Q8UQI0-F1
#
_cell.length_a   1.000
_cell.length_b   1.000
_cell.length_c   1.000
_cell.angle_alpha   90.00
_cell.angle_beta   90.00
_cell.angle_gamma   90.00
#
_symmetry.space_group_name_H-M   'P 1'
#
loop_
_entity.id
_entity.type
_entity.pdbx_description
1 polymer ?
#
loop_
_entity_poly.entity_id
_entity_poly.type
_entity_poly.pdbx_seq_one_letter_code
_entity_poly.pdbx_strand_id
1 'polypeptide(L)'
;MTTRQAGDGARRGTCGCGAPLLRQLVGRVAALSVVADARPLPLARALAAVEPNRLAWCLINGEHVEPRLRWINRGTHPATCPHAHVLDHRCNGPPRGRRP
;
A
#
# COMPACT_ATOMS: atom_id res chain seq x y z
N MET A 1 28.43 11.38 0.04
CA MET A 1 27.03 11.55 0.46
C MET A 1 26.31 10.22 0.27
N THR A 2 26.16 9.45 1.33
CA THR A 2 25.50 8.13 1.32
C THR A 2 24.00 8.35 1.29
N THR A 3 23.37 8.18 0.12
CA THR A 3 21.91 8.13 0.03
C THR A 3 21.44 6.92 0.83
N ARG A 4 20.68 7.18 1.91
CA ARG A 4 19.93 6.13 2.59
C ARG A 4 19.02 5.50 1.54
N GLN A 5 19.35 4.30 1.09
CA GLN A 5 18.44 3.47 0.32
C GLN A 5 17.16 3.36 1.16
N ALA A 6 16.10 4.04 0.75
CA ALA A 6 14.78 3.83 1.32
C ALA A 6 14.49 2.34 1.05
N GLY A 7 14.52 1.53 2.10
CA GLY A 7 14.41 0.07 1.95
C GLY A 7 13.21 -0.27 1.07
N ASP A 8 13.39 -1.19 0.13
CA ASP A 8 12.36 -1.63 -0.83
C ASP A 8 11.09 -2.23 -0.17
N GLY A 9 11.05 -2.28 1.17
CA GLY A 9 9.97 -2.84 1.98
C GLY A 9 8.99 -1.80 2.50
N ALA A 10 7.72 -2.16 2.51
CA ALA A 10 6.66 -1.43 3.14
C ALA A 10 6.83 -1.45 4.67
N ARG A 11 6.78 -0.26 5.27
CA ARG A 11 6.83 -0.06 6.72
C ARG A 11 5.41 -0.10 7.28
N ARG A 12 5.21 -0.84 8.37
CA ARG A 12 3.94 -0.85 9.11
C ARG A 12 3.81 0.39 9.98
N GLY A 13 2.58 0.83 10.20
CA GLY A 13 2.26 1.91 11.12
C GLY A 13 0.78 2.00 11.39
N THR A 14 0.36 3.09 12.02
CA THR A 14 -1.04 3.34 12.34
C THR A 14 -1.41 4.75 11.93
N CYS A 15 -2.60 4.93 11.37
CA CYS A 15 -3.15 6.24 11.06
C CYS A 15 -3.67 6.92 12.34
N GLY A 16 -3.81 8.25 12.33
CA GLY A 16 -4.51 8.98 13.41
C GLY A 16 -5.96 8.51 13.61
N CYS A 17 -6.60 7.92 12.60
CA CYS A 17 -7.91 7.28 12.74
C CYS A 17 -7.86 5.89 13.39
N GLY A 18 -6.68 5.36 13.73
CA GLY A 18 -6.49 4.02 14.30
C GLY A 18 -6.37 2.89 13.27
N ALA A 19 -6.53 3.18 11.97
CA ALA A 19 -6.37 2.18 10.92
C ALA A 19 -4.91 1.70 10.82
N PRO A 20 -4.66 0.39 10.68
CA PRO A 20 -3.31 -0.10 10.43
C PRO A 20 -2.90 0.22 8.98
N LEU A 21 -1.67 0.68 8.79
CA LEU A 21 -1.16 1.19 7.52
C LEU A 21 0.10 0.45 7.06
N LEU A 22 0.31 0.47 5.75
CA LEU A 22 1.56 0.16 5.06
C LEU A 22 2.05 1.43 4.33
N ARG A 23 3.32 1.77 4.48
CA ARG A 23 3.95 2.93 3.84
C ARG A 23 5.15 2.52 3.01
N GLN A 24 5.20 2.92 1.75
CA GLN A 24 6.32 2.58 0.86
C GLN A 24 6.52 3.65 -0.22
N LEU A 25 7.77 3.91 -0.62
CA LEU A 25 8.08 4.54 -1.90
C LEU A 25 8.08 3.46 -2.98
N VAL A 26 7.09 3.47 -3.88
CA VAL A 26 6.95 2.45 -4.92
C VAL A 26 7.44 2.98 -6.26
N GLY A 27 8.39 2.27 -6.87
CA GLY A 27 9.03 2.64 -8.14
C GLY A 27 10.48 3.09 -7.95
N ARG A 28 11.24 3.12 -9.05
CA ARG A 28 12.67 3.50 -9.06
C ARG A 28 12.91 4.88 -9.68
N VAL A 29 12.11 5.24 -10.68
CA VAL A 29 12.11 6.54 -11.37
C VAL A 29 10.69 7.07 -11.25
N ALA A 30 10.52 8.28 -10.71
CA ALA A 30 9.21 8.83 -10.28
C ALA A 30 8.49 7.94 -9.24
N ALA A 31 9.16 7.66 -8.11
CA ALA A 31 8.60 6.85 -7.04
C ALA A 31 7.36 7.52 -6.41
N LEU A 32 6.29 6.74 -6.26
CA LEU A 32 5.07 7.17 -5.58
C LEU A 32 5.20 6.94 -4.08
N SER A 33 4.90 7.96 -3.27
CA SER A 33 4.74 7.79 -1.82
C SER A 33 3.38 7.21 -1.51
N VAL A 34 3.36 5.90 -1.24
CA VAL A 34 2.14 5.12 -1.03
C VAL A 34 1.86 4.99 0.46
N VAL A 35 0.61 5.23 0.82
CA VAL A 35 0.04 4.89 2.13
C VAL A 35 -1.18 4.00 1.87
N ALA A 36 -1.07 2.72 2.17
CA ALA A 36 -2.12 1.74 1.96
C ALA A 36 -2.70 1.25 3.29
N ASP A 37 -3.97 0.85 3.28
CA ASP A 37 -4.58 0.11 4.38
C ASP A 37 -3.87 -1.25 4.54
N ALA A 38 -3.46 -1.62 5.75
CA ALA A 38 -2.82 -2.92 5.99
C ALA A 38 -3.82 -4.09 6.04
N ARG A 39 -5.07 -3.87 5.63
CA ARG A 39 -6.14 -4.87 5.63
C ARG A 39 -6.18 -5.58 4.26
N PRO A 40 -5.85 -6.88 4.20
CA PRO A 40 -5.80 -7.61 2.94
C PRO A 40 -7.20 -7.81 2.34
N LEU A 41 -7.27 -7.77 1.02
CA LEU A 41 -8.46 -7.99 0.20
C LEU A 41 -8.16 -9.00 -0.92
N PRO A 42 -9.15 -9.80 -1.35
CA PRO A 42 -9.05 -10.56 -2.60
C PRO A 42 -8.94 -9.64 -3.81
N LEU A 43 -8.23 -10.08 -4.87
CA LEU A 43 -8.00 -9.31 -6.09
C LEU A 43 -9.28 -8.71 -6.68
N ALA A 44 -10.34 -9.51 -6.85
CA ALA A 44 -11.60 -9.06 -7.43
C ALA A 44 -12.22 -7.90 -6.63
N ARG A 45 -12.15 -7.95 -5.30
CA ARG A 45 -12.65 -6.90 -4.41
C ARG A 45 -11.76 -5.65 -4.46
N ALA A 46 -10.44 -5.82 -4.51
CA ALA A 46 -9.52 -4.70 -4.64
C ALA A 46 -9.72 -3.97 -5.98
N LEU A 47 -9.83 -4.70 -7.09
CA LEU A 47 -10.05 -4.12 -8.41
C LEU A 47 -11.40 -3.40 -8.50
N ALA A 48 -12.46 -3.96 -7.94
CA ALA A 48 -13.78 -3.33 -7.91
C ALA A 48 -13.81 -2.02 -7.09
N ALA A 49 -12.87 -1.83 -6.17
CA ALA A 49 -12.78 -0.67 -5.29
C ALA A 49 -11.74 0.38 -5.73
N VAL A 50 -11.12 0.19 -6.91
CA VAL A 50 -10.22 1.17 -7.52
C VAL A 50 -11.03 2.38 -7.98
N GLU A 51 -10.51 3.56 -7.67
CA GLU A 51 -11.06 4.85 -8.10
C GLU A 51 -9.92 5.74 -8.62
N PRO A 52 -10.21 6.87 -9.33
CA PRO A 52 -9.16 7.73 -9.87
C PRO A 52 -8.08 8.16 -8.85
N ASN A 53 -8.47 8.31 -7.57
CA ASN A 53 -7.59 8.67 -6.46
C ASN A 53 -7.55 7.59 -5.38
N ARG A 54 -7.67 6.32 -5.77
CA ARG A 54 -7.53 5.17 -4.87
C ARG A 54 -7.08 3.96 -5.66
N LEU A 55 -5.78 3.71 -5.60
CA LEU A 55 -5.14 2.62 -6.29
C LEU A 55 -5.18 1.36 -5.45
N ALA A 56 -5.08 0.23 -6.15
CA ALA A 56 -4.89 -1.07 -5.55
C ALA A 56 -3.44 -1.52 -5.72
N TRP A 57 -2.95 -2.25 -4.74
CA TRP A 57 -1.57 -2.70 -4.64
C TRP A 57 -1.54 -4.19 -4.31
N CYS A 58 -0.65 -4.91 -4.97
CA CYS A 58 -0.31 -6.29 -4.64
C CYS A 58 0.64 -6.26 -3.44
N LEU A 59 0.26 -6.93 -2.36
CA LEU A 59 1.05 -7.07 -1.14
C LEU A 59 1.84 -8.38 -1.21
N ILE A 60 3.10 -8.27 -1.59
CA ILE A 60 4.04 -9.38 -1.54
C ILE A 60 4.57 -9.46 -0.11
N ASN A 61 4.25 -10.53 0.60
CA ASN A 61 4.74 -10.83 1.92
C ASN A 61 4.91 -12.34 2.11
N GLY A 62 5.66 -12.73 3.13
CA GLY A 62 5.89 -14.12 3.50
C GLY A 62 6.60 -14.18 4.85
N GLU A 63 6.74 -15.38 5.42
CA GLU A 63 7.34 -15.58 6.73
C GLU A 63 8.77 -15.00 6.84
N HIS A 64 9.52 -15.04 5.75
CA HIS A 64 10.90 -14.51 5.66
C HIS A 64 11.05 -13.38 4.65
N VAL A 65 9.95 -12.81 4.17
CA VAL A 65 9.96 -11.78 3.12
C VAL A 65 9.39 -10.48 3.66
N GLU A 66 10.23 -9.45 3.70
CA GLU A 66 9.82 -8.09 4.03
C GLU A 66 8.62 -7.69 3.15
N PRO A 67 7.53 -7.16 3.74
CA PRO A 67 6.34 -6.77 2.98
C PRO A 67 6.71 -5.77 1.88
N ARG A 68 6.17 -5.93 0.67
CA ARG A 68 6.34 -4.99 -0.45
C ARG A 68 5.03 -4.74 -1.17
N LEU A 69 4.80 -3.50 -1.56
CA LEU A 69 3.70 -3.07 -2.40
C LEU A 69 4.16 -2.99 -3.85
N ARG A 70 3.37 -3.56 -4.75
CA ARG A 70 3.51 -3.38 -6.20
C ARG A 70 2.22 -2.86 -6.79
N TRP A 71 2.33 -1.93 -7.72
CA TRP A 71 1.16 -1.41 -8.43
C TRP A 71 0.49 -2.53 -9.22
N ILE A 72 -0.84 -2.65 -9.11
CA ILE A 72 -1.61 -3.54 -9.98
C ILE A 72 -2.13 -2.74 -11.17
N ASN A 73 -1.62 -3.07 -12.35
CA ASN A 73 -2.20 -2.63 -13.61
C ASN A 73 -3.13 -3.75 -14.10
N ARG A 74 -4.41 -3.41 -14.36
CA ARG A 74 -5.44 -4.37 -14.82
C ARG A 74 -5.02 -5.14 -16.08
N GLY A 75 -4.18 -4.56 -16.94
CA GLY A 75 -3.73 -5.21 -18.18
C GLY A 75 -2.57 -6.20 -18.00
N THR A 76 -1.77 -6.09 -16.95
CA THR A 76 -0.55 -6.90 -16.78
C THR A 76 -0.53 -7.75 -15.50
N HIS A 77 -1.44 -7.49 -14.57
CA HIS A 77 -1.50 -8.22 -13.31
C HIS A 77 -2.28 -9.54 -13.48
N PRO A 78 -1.69 -10.70 -13.09
CA PRO A 78 -2.35 -11.99 -13.24
C PRO A 78 -3.69 -12.07 -12.48
N ALA A 79 -4.73 -12.60 -13.14
CA ALA A 79 -6.05 -12.79 -12.52
C ALA A 79 -6.03 -13.79 -11.35
N THR A 80 -5.06 -14.72 -11.34
CA THR A 80 -4.88 -15.76 -10.32
C THR A 80 -3.73 -15.46 -9.36
N CYS A 81 -3.37 -14.18 -9.18
CA CYS A 81 -2.29 -13.79 -8.28
C CYS A 81 -2.53 -14.32 -6.85
N PRO A 82 -1.58 -15.07 -6.26
CA PRO A 82 -1.75 -15.70 -4.95
C PRO A 82 -1.56 -14.74 -3.77
N HIS A 83 -1.07 -13.54 -4.04
CA HIS A 83 -0.80 -12.54 -3.01
C HIS A 83 -2.07 -11.77 -2.64
N ALA A 84 -2.13 -11.30 -1.41
CA ALA A 84 -3.20 -10.39 -0.98
C ALA A 84 -3.08 -9.03 -1.65
N HIS A 85 -4.19 -8.29 -1.72
CA HIS A 85 -4.23 -6.92 -2.23
C HIS A 85 -4.61 -5.94 -1.14
N VAL A 86 -4.13 -4.71 -1.27
CA VAL A 86 -4.49 -3.60 -0.39
C VAL A 86 -4.84 -2.38 -1.23
N LEU A 87 -5.52 -1.41 -0.62
CA LEU A 87 -5.93 -0.19 -1.29
C LEU A 87 -5.25 1.01 -0.64
N ASP A 88 -5.13 2.11 -1.39
CA ASP A 88 -4.75 3.39 -0.81
C ASP A 88 -5.65 3.71 0.39
N HIS A 89 -4.99 4.11 1.47
CA HIS A 89 -5.65 4.49 2.70
C HIS A 89 -6.42 5.79 2.49
N ARG A 90 -7.70 5.77 2.82
CA ARG A 90 -8.51 6.97 2.95
C ARG A 90 -8.96 7.12 4.38
N CYS A 91 -8.51 8.20 5.02
CA CYS A 91 -8.90 8.53 6.38
C CYS A 91 -10.28 9.19 6.36
N ASN A 92 -11.32 8.44 6.71
CA ASN A 92 -12.69 8.95 6.83
C ASN A 92 -13.05 9.39 8.26
N GLY A 93 -12.14 9.22 9.22
CA GLY A 93 -12.34 9.70 10.60
C GLY A 93 -12.02 11.19 10.75
N PRO A 94 -12.53 11.87 11.79
CA PRO A 94 -12.18 13.26 12.05
C PRO A 94 -10.65 13.38 12.17
N PRO A 95 -10.04 14.42 11.58
CA PRO A 95 -8.62 14.65 11.76
C PRO A 95 -8.37 14.79 13.25
N ARG A 96 -7.63 13.84 13.85
CA ARG A 96 -7.09 14.08 15.19
C ARG A 96 -6.10 15.21 15.01
N GLY A 97 -6.51 16.42 15.41
CA GLY A 97 -5.73 17.62 15.27
C GLY A 97 -4.30 17.38 15.74
N ARG A 98 -3.33 17.90 14.99
CA ARG A 98 -1.94 18.00 15.47
C ARG A 98 -2.01 18.69 16.83
N ARG A 99 -1.72 17.97 17.90
CA ARG A 99 -1.57 18.56 19.23
C ARG A 99 -0.40 19.55 19.14
N PRO A 100 -0.59 20.84 19.47
CA PRO A 100 0.47 21.84 19.41
C PRO A 100 1.65 21.50 20.32
#